data_AF-A0A5C1AJ70-F1
#
_entry.id   AF-A0A5C1AJ70-F1
#
_cell.length_a   1.000
_cell.length_b   1.000
_cell.length_c   1.000
_cell.angle_alpha   90.00
_cell.angle_beta   90.00
_cell.angle_gamma   90.00
#
_symmetry.space_group_name_H-M   'P 1'
#
loop_
_entity.id
_entity.type
_entity.pdbx_description
1 polymer ?
#
loop_
_entity_poly.entity_id
_entity_poly.type
_entity_poly.pdbx_seq_one_letter_code
_entity_poly.pdbx_strand_id
1 'polypeptide(L)'
;MAKVTINKTTDSETPSQSIVKAASQLAHVTDSRGRSIAIRKFSALDRLRMFEAIGPENSKNEQYLGYAALAFHVASIDGDSIDKPSTKMQLEALVQRLDDDGMNALAEHFEKQAIEATSALTGNAALKNE
;
A
#
# COMPACT_ATOMS: atom_id res chain seq x y z
N MET A 1 -4.41 -58.75 11.91
CA MET A 1 -4.92 -57.67 11.04
C MET A 1 -4.37 -56.36 11.57
N ALA A 2 -3.47 -55.70 10.84
CA ALA A 2 -2.79 -54.48 11.31
C ALA A 2 -3.63 -53.25 10.97
N LYS A 3 -4.03 -52.48 11.98
CA LYS A 3 -4.82 -51.25 11.86
C LYS A 3 -3.87 -50.08 11.61
N VAL A 4 -3.75 -49.66 10.35
CA VAL A 4 -3.01 -48.45 9.97
C VAL A 4 -3.84 -47.23 10.38
N THR A 5 -3.30 -46.43 11.28
CA THR A 5 -3.92 -45.17 11.72
C THR A 5 -3.13 -44.03 11.10
N ILE A 6 -3.77 -43.24 10.24
CA ILE A 6 -3.15 -42.07 9.60
C ILE A 6 -3.31 -40.88 10.56
N ASN A 7 -2.19 -40.34 11.05
CA ASN A 7 -2.18 -39.11 11.83
C ASN A 7 -2.45 -37.93 10.89
N LYS A 8 -3.64 -37.33 11.01
CA LYS A 8 -4.00 -36.09 10.32
C LYS A 8 -3.24 -34.93 10.97
N THR A 9 -2.05 -34.64 10.45
CA THR A 9 -1.32 -33.41 10.74
C THR A 9 -2.08 -32.21 10.17
N THR A 10 -2.65 -31.42 11.09
CA THR A 10 -2.78 -29.94 11.09
C THR A 10 -2.67 -29.22 9.74
N ASP A 11 -3.82 -28.68 9.31
CA ASP A 11 -4.02 -27.48 8.48
C ASP A 11 -2.87 -27.08 7.54
N SER A 12 -2.76 -27.77 6.40
CA SER A 12 -2.08 -27.19 5.25
C SER A 12 -2.94 -26.05 4.70
N GLU A 13 -2.49 -24.80 4.85
CA GLU A 13 -3.04 -23.67 4.09
C GLU A 13 -3.16 -24.10 2.62
N THR A 14 -4.36 -24.03 2.06
CA THR A 14 -4.58 -24.45 0.66
C THR A 14 -3.75 -23.55 -0.27
N PRO A 15 -3.29 -24.03 -1.43
CA PRO A 15 -2.57 -23.20 -2.40
C PRO A 15 -3.33 -21.90 -2.72
N SER A 16 -4.67 -21.97 -2.76
CA SER A 16 -5.55 -20.82 -2.91
C SER A 16 -5.43 -19.79 -1.78
N GLN A 17 -5.31 -20.22 -0.52
CA GLN A 17 -5.09 -19.32 0.62
C GLN A 17 -3.71 -18.65 0.56
N SER A 18 -2.67 -19.36 0.09
CA SER A 18 -1.33 -18.76 -0.08
C SER A 18 -1.31 -17.67 -1.15
N ILE A 19 -2.06 -17.83 -2.24
CA ILE A 19 -2.16 -16.85 -3.33
C ILE A 19 -2.94 -15.62 -2.87
N VAL A 20 -4.04 -15.80 -2.11
CA VAL A 20 -4.83 -14.68 -1.57
C VAL A 20 -4.02 -13.85 -0.57
N LYS A 21 -3.21 -14.51 0.26
CA LYS A 21 -2.32 -13.86 1.25
C LYS A 21 -1.18 -13.10 0.58
N ALA A 22 -0.57 -13.68 -0.46
CA ALA A 22 0.46 -13.01 -1.26
C ALA A 22 -0.10 -11.79 -2.02
N ALA A 23 -1.32 -11.90 -2.57
CA ALA A 23 -1.99 -10.78 -3.22
C ALA A 23 -2.38 -9.65 -2.25
N SER A 24 -2.52 -9.97 -0.96
CA SER A 24 -2.90 -9.03 0.11
C SER A 24 -1.72 -8.56 0.93
N GLN A 25 -0.47 -8.79 0.51
CA GLN A 25 0.71 -8.27 1.20
C GLN A 25 0.69 -6.75 1.15
N LEU A 26 0.22 -6.16 2.26
CA LEU A 26 0.38 -4.75 2.55
C LEU A 26 1.86 -4.51 2.88
N ALA A 27 2.45 -3.51 2.24
CA ALA A 27 3.77 -3.05 2.66
C ALA A 27 3.62 -2.31 3.98
N HIS A 28 4.55 -2.48 4.92
CA HIS A 28 4.51 -1.77 6.19
C HIS A 28 5.65 -0.78 6.28
N VAL A 29 5.35 0.44 6.70
CA VAL A 29 6.32 1.51 6.92
C VAL A 29 6.17 2.00 8.34
N THR A 30 7.31 2.22 9.01
CA THR A 30 7.33 2.79 10.36
C THR A 30 7.63 4.28 10.27
N ASP A 31 6.82 5.07 10.95
CA ASP A 31 6.97 6.51 11.06
C ASP A 31 8.00 6.90 12.15
N SER A 32 8.48 8.15 12.16
CA SER A 32 9.37 8.73 13.17
C SER A 32 8.80 8.59 14.59
N ARG A 33 7.47 8.59 14.72
CA ARG A 33 6.72 8.39 15.97
C ARG A 33 6.63 6.93 16.42
N GLY A 34 7.18 5.99 15.65
CA GLY A 34 7.10 4.55 15.92
C GLY A 34 5.78 3.89 15.53
N ARG A 35 4.91 4.60 14.78
CA ARG A 35 3.64 4.08 14.28
C ARG A 35 3.85 3.17 13.08
N SER A 36 3.08 2.11 12.96
CA SER A 36 3.10 1.20 11.81
C SER A 36 2.00 1.55 10.81
N ILE A 37 2.39 1.99 9.62
CA ILE A 37 1.49 2.37 8.54
C ILE A 37 1.50 1.25 7.51
N ALA A 38 0.35 0.60 7.30
CA ALA A 38 0.19 -0.35 6.22
C ALA A 38 -0.20 0.38 4.94
N ILE A 39 0.51 0.07 3.87
CA ILE A 39 0.37 0.64 2.54
C ILE A 39 -0.21 -0.41 1.62
N ARG A 40 -1.27 -0.05 0.91
CA ARG A 40 -1.86 -0.88 -0.14
C ARG A 40 -1.43 -0.43 -1.51
N LYS A 41 -1.48 -1.38 -2.44
CA LYS A 41 -1.37 -1.08 -3.86
C LYS A 41 -2.62 -0.36 -4.36
N PHE A 42 -2.40 0.70 -5.10
CA PHE A 42 -3.44 1.55 -5.66
C PHE A 42 -3.71 1.15 -7.11
N SER A 43 -4.98 0.92 -7.44
CA SER A 43 -5.40 0.60 -8.81
C SER A 43 -5.75 1.88 -9.59
N ALA A 44 -5.85 1.76 -10.93
CA ALA A 44 -6.31 2.88 -11.76
C ALA A 44 -7.73 3.34 -11.39
N LEU A 45 -8.61 2.42 -10.96
CA LEU A 45 -9.95 2.76 -10.50
C LEU A 45 -9.90 3.60 -9.21
N ASP A 46 -9.01 3.24 -8.29
CA ASP A 46 -8.86 3.99 -7.04
C ASP A 46 -8.36 5.42 -7.31
N ARG A 47 -7.54 5.61 -8.35
CA ARG A 47 -7.11 6.94 -8.80
C ARG A 47 -8.29 7.79 -9.28
N LEU A 48 -9.21 7.21 -10.05
CA LEU A 48 -10.43 7.90 -10.46
C LEU A 48 -11.32 8.26 -9.26
N ARG A 49 -11.47 7.33 -8.30
CA ARG A 49 -12.23 7.58 -7.06
C ARG A 49 -11.61 8.67 -6.20
N MET A 50 -10.29 8.74 -6.15
CA MET A 50 -9.59 9.82 -5.47
C MET A 50 -9.88 11.18 -6.13
N PHE A 51 -9.79 11.28 -7.46
CA PHE A 51 -10.14 12.51 -8.18
C PHE A 51 -11.58 12.95 -7.94
N GLU A 52 -12.51 11.99 -7.91
CA GLU A 52 -13.91 12.24 -7.57
C GLU A 52 -14.06 12.75 -6.12
N ALA A 53 -13.34 12.14 -5.16
CA ALA A 53 -13.41 12.51 -3.75
C ALA A 53 -12.84 13.91 -3.46
N ILE A 54 -11.75 14.31 -4.12
CA ILE A 54 -11.11 15.63 -3.91
C ILE A 54 -11.76 16.75 -4.73
N GLY A 55 -12.43 16.39 -5.83
CA GLY A 55 -13.08 17.32 -6.75
C GLY A 55 -12.14 17.98 -7.77
N PRO A 56 -12.70 18.65 -8.79
CA PRO A 56 -11.95 19.15 -9.95
C PRO A 56 -10.97 20.28 -9.61
N GLU A 57 -11.32 21.16 -8.66
CA GLU A 57 -10.47 22.29 -8.28
C GLU A 57 -9.19 21.81 -7.57
N ASN A 58 -9.33 20.91 -6.59
CA ASN A 58 -8.17 20.39 -5.86
C ASN A 58 -7.36 19.40 -6.71
N SER A 59 -7.97 18.76 -7.72
CA SER A 59 -7.26 17.91 -8.67
C SER A 59 -6.28 18.68 -9.56
N LYS A 60 -6.50 19.99 -9.77
CA LYS A 60 -5.57 20.86 -10.52
C LYS A 60 -4.42 21.38 -9.67
N ASN A 61 -4.53 21.27 -8.35
CA ASN A 61 -3.47 21.67 -7.42
C ASN A 61 -2.52 20.48 -7.24
N GLU A 62 -1.34 20.55 -7.86
CA GLU A 62 -0.36 19.47 -7.85
C GLU A 62 0.10 19.11 -6.44
N GLN A 63 0.27 20.12 -5.57
CA GLN A 63 0.66 19.90 -4.17
C GLN A 63 -0.44 19.14 -3.43
N TYR A 64 -1.69 19.60 -3.53
CA TYR A 64 -2.83 18.93 -2.90
C TYR A 64 -2.99 17.49 -3.42
N LEU A 65 -2.86 17.31 -4.73
CA LEU A 65 -2.96 16.00 -5.37
C LEU A 65 -1.86 15.05 -4.90
N GLY A 66 -0.63 15.54 -4.70
CA GLY A 66 0.48 14.76 -4.16
C GLY A 66 0.18 14.25 -2.75
N TYR A 67 -0.26 15.14 -1.84
CA TYR A 67 -0.68 14.74 -0.49
C TYR A 67 -1.85 13.76 -0.52
N ALA A 68 -2.85 14.02 -1.36
CA ALA A 68 -4.01 13.16 -1.53
C ALA A 68 -3.62 11.75 -1.99
N ALA A 69 -2.73 11.64 -2.98
CA ALA A 69 -2.26 10.37 -3.52
C ALA A 69 -1.54 9.54 -2.47
N LEU A 70 -0.63 10.15 -1.71
CA LEU A 70 0.08 9.48 -0.62
C LEU A 70 -0.87 8.99 0.47
N ALA A 71 -1.81 9.84 0.91
CA ALA A 71 -2.78 9.46 1.93
C ALA A 71 -3.71 8.33 1.46
N PHE A 72 -4.11 8.30 0.19
CA PHE A 72 -5.01 7.27 -0.34
C PHE A 72 -4.40 5.86 -0.38
N HIS A 73 -3.06 5.79 -0.38
CA HIS A 73 -2.29 4.55 -0.30
C HIS A 73 -2.30 3.92 1.09
N VAL A 74 -2.73 4.63 2.12
CA VAL A 74 -2.81 4.10 3.49
C VAL A 74 -3.98 3.12 3.61
N ALA A 75 -3.71 1.98 4.24
CA ALA A 75 -4.67 0.91 4.51
C ALA A 75 -4.92 0.70 5.99
N SER A 76 -3.90 0.91 6.84
CA SER A 76 -4.08 0.93 8.29
C SER A 76 -3.01 1.78 8.96
N ILE A 77 -3.32 2.27 10.16
CA ILE A 77 -2.37 2.95 11.05
C ILE A 77 -2.46 2.25 12.40
N ASP A 78 -1.35 1.70 12.89
CA ASP A 78 -1.25 0.98 14.16
C ASP A 78 -2.24 -0.19 14.34
N GLY A 79 -2.59 -0.84 13.22
CA GLY A 79 -3.55 -1.94 13.19
C GLY A 79 -5.01 -1.50 13.04
N ASP A 80 -5.32 -0.20 13.12
CA ASP A 80 -6.64 0.31 12.78
C ASP A 80 -6.80 0.34 11.26
N SER A 81 -7.66 -0.54 10.74
CA SER A 81 -7.99 -0.57 9.32
C SER A 81 -8.73 0.71 8.91
N ILE A 82 -8.27 1.32 7.82
CA ILE A 82 -8.82 2.56 7.27
C ILE A 82 -9.43 2.26 5.90
N ASP A 83 -10.73 2.54 5.80
CA ASP A 83 -11.45 2.43 4.53
C ASP A 83 -11.00 3.50 3.53
N LYS A 84 -11.27 3.27 2.24
CA LYS A 84 -10.94 4.25 1.20
C LYS A 84 -11.73 5.54 1.44
N PRO A 85 -11.08 6.71 1.54
CA PRO A 85 -11.80 7.95 1.70
C PRO A 85 -12.65 8.20 0.44
N SER A 86 -13.94 8.41 0.63
CA SER A 86 -14.91 8.67 -0.44
C SER A 86 -15.22 10.15 -0.61
N THR A 87 -14.82 10.98 0.36
CA THR A 87 -15.05 12.42 0.36
C THR A 87 -13.78 13.18 0.73
N LYS A 88 -13.72 14.44 0.30
CA LYS A 88 -12.63 15.36 0.66
C LYS A 88 -12.40 15.42 2.17
N MET A 89 -13.47 15.52 2.97
CA MET A 89 -13.38 15.63 4.43
C MET A 89 -12.73 14.38 5.06
N GLN A 90 -13.04 13.19 4.57
CA GLN A 90 -12.40 11.95 5.05
C GLN A 90 -10.92 11.89 4.68
N LEU A 91 -10.56 12.39 3.49
CA LEU A 91 -9.16 12.49 3.10
C LEU A 91 -8.39 13.47 3.98
N GLU A 92 -8.95 14.66 4.25
CA GLU A 92 -8.31 15.65 5.13
C GLU A 92 -8.17 15.12 6.57
N ALA A 93 -9.18 14.41 7.09
CA ALA A 93 -9.09 13.74 8.38
C ALA A 93 -7.98 12.68 8.42
N LEU A 94 -7.79 11.94 7.32
CA LEU A 94 -6.71 10.96 7.19
C LEU A 94 -5.34 11.64 7.16
N VAL A 95 -5.20 12.72 6.38
CA VAL A 95 -3.97 13.53 6.32
C VAL A 95 -3.67 14.11 7.69
N GLN A 96 -4.67 14.63 8.40
CA GLN A 96 -4.50 15.14 9.77
C GLN A 96 -4.06 14.04 10.75
N ARG A 97 -4.57 12.82 10.60
CA ARG A 97 -4.16 11.68 11.44
C ARG A 97 -2.71 11.25 11.15
N LEU A 98 -2.31 11.28 9.89
CA LEU A 98 -0.93 10.96 9.48
C LEU A 98 0.05 12.04 9.92
N ASP A 99 -0.36 13.30 9.83
CA ASP A 99 0.49 14.46 10.14
C ASP A 99 1.77 14.47 9.29
N ASP A 100 2.65 15.45 9.50
CA ASP A 100 3.88 15.59 8.70
C ASP A 100 4.79 14.34 8.78
N ASP A 101 4.88 13.75 9.96
CA ASP A 101 5.69 12.55 10.22
C ASP A 101 5.23 11.38 9.33
N GLY A 102 3.95 11.04 9.37
CA GLY A 102 3.40 9.93 8.59
C GLY A 102 3.46 10.19 7.08
N MET A 103 3.26 11.44 6.66
CA MET A 103 3.37 11.83 5.26
C MET A 103 4.81 11.71 4.74
N ASN A 104 5.80 12.12 5.53
CA ASN A 104 7.22 12.00 5.18
C ASN A 104 7.65 10.53 5.07
N ALA A 105 7.22 9.68 6.02
CA ALA A 105 7.52 8.25 5.97
C ALA A 105 6.97 7.58 4.70
N LEU A 106 5.76 7.96 4.28
CA LEU A 106 5.16 7.51 3.02
C LEU A 106 5.95 8.01 1.81
N ALA A 107 6.31 9.29 1.77
CA ALA A 107 7.06 9.88 0.67
C ALA A 107 8.42 9.18 0.48
N GLU A 108 9.18 8.97 1.56
CA GLU A 108 10.45 8.25 1.52
C GLU A 108 10.30 6.81 1.01
N HIS A 109 9.22 6.13 1.42
CA HIS A 109 8.96 4.76 0.97
C HIS A 109 8.75 4.69 -0.54
N PHE A 110 7.93 5.60 -1.09
CA PHE A 110 7.68 5.64 -2.52
C PHE A 110 8.89 6.13 -3.32
N GLU A 111 9.69 7.04 -2.78
CA GLU A 111 10.95 7.46 -3.39
C GLU A 111 11.94 6.29 -3.49
N LYS A 112 12.12 5.53 -2.40
CA LYS A 112 12.95 4.31 -2.40
C LYS A 112 12.46 3.30 -3.44
N GLN A 113 11.15 3.03 -3.49
CA GLN A 113 10.58 2.14 -4.51
C GLN A 113 10.79 2.65 -5.95
N ALA A 114 10.71 3.96 -6.18
CA ALA A 114 10.92 4.55 -7.50
C ALA A 114 12.39 4.42 -7.96
N ILE A 115 13.34 4.63 -7.04
CA ILE A 115 14.78 4.45 -7.30
C ILE A 115 15.08 2.98 -7.59
N GLU A 116 14.57 2.06 -6.76
CA GLU A 116 14.73 0.61 -6.96
C GLU A 116 14.14 0.16 -8.31
N ALA A 117 12.92 0.59 -8.64
CA ALA A 117 12.29 0.26 -9.92
C ALA A 117 13.08 0.79 -11.12
N THR A 118 13.64 2.00 -11.02
CA THR A 118 14.48 2.59 -12.08
C THR A 118 15.78 1.81 -12.25
N SER A 119 16.46 1.49 -11.13
CA SER A 119 17.71 0.71 -11.15
C SER A 119 17.52 -0.71 -11.71
N ALA A 120 16.39 -1.35 -11.43
CA ALA A 120 16.04 -2.68 -11.96
C ALA A 120 15.80 -2.64 -13.49
N LEU A 121 15.22 -1.55 -14.00
CA LEU A 121 15.08 -1.36 -15.45
C LEU A 121 16.43 -1.18 -16.14
N THR A 122 17.36 -0.40 -15.55
CA THR A 122 18.69 -0.17 -16.13
C THR A 122 19.56 -1.44 -16.11
N GLY A 123 19.50 -2.23 -15.03
CA GLY A 123 20.22 -3.51 -14.95
C GLY A 123 19.75 -4.57 -15.95
N ASN A 124 18.45 -4.60 -16.27
CA ASN A 124 17.88 -5.56 -17.23
C ASN A 124 18.16 -5.19 -18.71
N ALA A 125 18.54 -3.93 -18.98
CA ALA A 125 18.96 -3.48 -20.31
C ALA A 125 20.41 -3.89 -20.65
N ALA A 126 21.28 -4.05 -19.65
CA ALA A 126 22.68 -4.43 -19.85
C ALA A 126 22.86 -5.92 -20.22
N LEU A 127 21.96 -6.79 -19.76
CA LEU A 127 22.08 -8.26 -19.93
C LEU A 127 21.50 -8.80 -21.25
N LYS A 128 20.97 -7.95 -22.13
CA LYS A 128 20.37 -8.37 -23.43
C LYS A 128 21.26 -8.10 -24.65
N ASN A 129 22.46 -7.55 -24.44
CA ASN A 129 23.42 -7.22 -25.49
C ASN A 129 24.76 -7.99 -25.33
N GLU A 130 24.73 -9.24 -24.88
CA GLU A 130 25.85 -10.18 -24.97
C GLU A 130 25.42 -11.49 -25.62
#